data_AF-A0A5N6GT14-F1
#
_entry.id   AF-A0A5N6GT14-F1
#
_cell.length_a   1.000
_cell.length_b   1.000
_cell.length_c   1.000
_cell.angle_alpha   90.00
_cell.angle_beta   90.00
_cell.angle_gamma   90.00
#
_symmetry.space_group_name_H-M   'P 1'
#
loop_
_entity.id
_entity.type
_entity.pdbx_description
1 polymer ?
#
loop_
_entity_poly.entity_id
_entity_poly.type
_entity_poly.pdbx_seq_one_letter_code
_entity_poly.pdbx_strand_id
1 'polypeptide(L)'
;MPCTGHLALHLTALLVFPIRVHRQFHPLISNPQSITSSSTDKMADERIVLPSIAEIEASTDILSDPSRSVKVVRVRERFAVKVGTSIAPLEAENMQFVAANSKIPVIKVHDHFVDPETQKRYIIMDHVPGTDLQKLAPSLPENQKKTVSKRIREAPDELRRIPSKGILGT
;
A
#
# COMPACT_ATOMS: atom_id res chain seq x y z
N MET A 1 -3.77 42.22 -15.42
CA MET A 1 -3.83 40.98 -16.23
C MET A 1 -3.40 39.81 -15.36
N PRO A 2 -4.31 39.07 -14.70
CA PRO A 2 -3.95 37.86 -13.98
C PRO A 2 -4.10 36.67 -14.94
N CYS A 3 -2.97 36.06 -15.31
CA CYS A 3 -2.98 34.83 -16.09
C CYS A 3 -3.15 33.64 -15.14
N THR A 4 -4.27 32.95 -15.34
CA THR A 4 -4.79 31.78 -14.67
C THR A 4 -3.81 30.61 -14.73
N GLY A 5 -3.09 30.33 -13.64
CA GLY A 5 -2.32 29.11 -13.45
C GLY A 5 -3.17 28.07 -12.75
N HIS A 6 -3.73 27.15 -13.53
CA HIS A 6 -4.55 26.03 -13.08
C HIS A 6 -3.74 25.12 -12.12
N LEU A 7 -3.98 25.27 -10.82
CA LEU A 7 -3.61 24.27 -9.81
C LEU A 7 -4.49 23.03 -10.03
N ALA A 8 -4.03 22.09 -10.85
CA ALA A 8 -4.56 20.73 -10.86
C ALA A 8 -3.51 19.81 -10.26
N LEU A 9 -3.64 19.57 -8.95
CA LEU A 9 -2.86 18.59 -8.20
C LEU A 9 -2.97 17.22 -8.87
N HIS A 10 -1.91 16.76 -9.53
CA HIS A 10 -1.76 15.33 -9.81
C HIS A 10 -1.22 14.61 -8.57
N LEU A 11 -2.09 14.50 -7.55
CA LEU A 11 -1.87 13.67 -6.36
C LEU A 11 -2.30 12.22 -6.65
N THR A 12 -1.87 11.65 -7.78
CA THR A 12 -2.29 10.31 -8.23
C THR A 12 -1.39 9.18 -7.71
N ALA A 13 -0.49 9.46 -6.77
CA ALA A 13 0.47 8.47 -6.26
C ALA A 13 -0.07 7.58 -5.12
N LEU A 14 -1.29 7.81 -4.61
CA LEU A 14 -1.87 7.00 -3.52
C LEU A 14 -3.26 6.41 -3.85
N LEU A 15 -3.76 6.56 -5.07
CA LEU A 15 -5.11 6.11 -5.48
C LEU A 15 -5.12 4.88 -6.39
N VAL A 16 -4.12 4.01 -6.33
CA VAL A 16 -4.15 2.70 -7.05
C VAL A 16 -4.20 1.51 -6.10
N PHE A 17 -4.62 1.72 -4.85
CA PHE A 17 -5.15 0.64 -4.02
C PHE A 17 -6.46 1.09 -3.38
N PRO A 18 -7.55 0.32 -3.52
CA PRO A 18 -8.69 0.51 -2.65
C PRO A 18 -8.20 0.31 -1.23
N ILE A 19 -8.54 1.24 -0.34
CA ILE A 19 -8.28 1.13 1.09
C ILE A 19 -8.92 -0.19 1.54
N ARG A 20 -8.11 -1.25 1.65
CA ARG A 20 -8.54 -2.55 2.14
C ARG A 20 -8.63 -2.43 3.64
N VAL A 21 -9.85 -2.50 4.17
CA VAL A 21 -10.06 -2.44 5.60
C VAL A 21 -9.76 -3.82 6.18
N HIS A 22 -8.77 -3.89 7.08
CA HIS A 22 -8.42 -5.12 7.79
C HIS A 22 -9.50 -5.46 8.84
N ARG A 23 -9.84 -6.74 8.96
CA ARG A 23 -10.63 -7.37 10.04
C ARG A 23 -9.93 -7.36 11.43
N GLN A 24 -9.21 -6.31 11.80
CA GLN A 24 -8.78 -6.08 13.19
C GLN A 24 -9.69 -5.02 13.80
N PHE A 25 -10.95 -5.41 14.00
CA PHE A 25 -11.94 -4.66 14.77
C PHE A 25 -12.30 -5.47 16.01
N HIS A 26 -11.39 -5.51 16.97
CA HIS A 26 -11.71 -5.95 18.33
C HIS A 26 -11.15 -4.91 19.32
N PRO A 27 -11.99 -4.30 20.18
CA PRO A 27 -11.52 -3.39 21.20
C PRO A 27 -10.81 -4.18 22.31
N LEU A 28 -9.60 -3.75 22.68
CA LEU A 28 -8.91 -4.18 23.88
C LEU A 28 -9.69 -3.67 25.09
N ILE A 29 -10.59 -4.50 25.62
CA ILE A 29 -11.01 -4.44 27.02
C ILE A 29 -10.01 -5.32 27.79
N SER A 30 -9.35 -4.71 28.75
CA SER A 30 -8.41 -5.31 29.67
C SER A 30 -9.03 -6.45 30.49
N ASN A 31 -8.29 -7.55 30.66
CA ASN A 31 -8.37 -8.35 31.87
C ASN A 31 -6.94 -8.82 32.26
N PRO A 32 -6.44 -8.54 33.47
CA PRO A 32 -5.17 -9.06 33.95
C PRO A 32 -5.37 -10.47 34.52
N GLN A 33 -4.29 -11.25 34.47
CA GLN A 33 -4.08 -12.59 35.07
C GLN A 33 -4.34 -13.81 34.18
N SER A 34 -3.26 -14.29 33.57
CA SER A 34 -2.72 -15.63 33.90
C SER A 34 -1.32 -15.75 33.28
N ILE A 35 -0.34 -15.83 34.17
CA ILE A 35 1.06 -16.08 33.86
C ILE A 35 1.19 -17.60 33.68
N THR A 36 1.54 -18.07 32.49
CA THR A 36 2.32 -19.31 32.35
C THR A 36 3.41 -19.07 31.32
N SER A 37 4.64 -19.06 31.81
CA SER A 37 5.87 -18.95 31.04
C SER A 37 6.07 -20.15 30.13
N SER A 38 6.19 -19.93 28.82
CA SER A 38 7.06 -20.76 27.99
C SER A 38 7.90 -19.86 27.11
N SER A 39 9.14 -19.69 27.55
CA SER A 39 10.20 -18.97 26.88
C SER A 39 10.54 -19.67 25.57
N THR A 40 10.47 -18.96 24.45
CA THR A 40 11.67 -18.51 23.72
C THR A 40 11.22 -17.81 22.45
N ASP A 41 11.42 -16.49 22.44
CA ASP A 41 11.51 -15.67 21.24
C ASP A 41 12.39 -16.36 20.20
N LYS A 42 11.76 -16.92 19.17
CA LYS A 42 12.42 -17.24 17.92
C LYS A 42 12.33 -15.99 17.05
N MET A 43 13.24 -15.04 17.31
CA MET A 43 13.65 -14.06 16.30
C MET A 43 14.28 -14.84 15.14
N ALA A 44 13.47 -15.30 14.20
CA ALA A 44 13.94 -15.68 12.88
C ALA A 44 13.95 -14.41 12.04
N ASP A 45 15.14 -13.84 11.85
CA ASP A 45 15.46 -13.04 10.67
C ASP A 45 15.30 -13.95 9.44
N GLU A 46 14.06 -14.20 9.05
CA GLU A 46 13.74 -14.88 7.81
C GLU A 46 14.14 -13.93 6.70
N ARG A 47 15.32 -14.20 6.10
CA ARG A 47 15.80 -13.47 4.92
C ARG A 47 14.66 -13.39 3.91
N ILE A 48 14.18 -12.18 3.64
CA ILE A 48 13.08 -11.96 2.70
C ILE A 48 13.60 -12.29 1.30
N VAL A 49 13.27 -13.48 0.81
CA VAL A 49 13.58 -13.88 -0.56
C VAL A 49 12.52 -13.31 -1.49
N LEU A 50 12.93 -12.35 -2.31
CA LEU A 50 12.04 -11.72 -3.29
C LEU A 50 11.67 -12.69 -4.41
N PRO A 51 10.46 -12.57 -4.98
CA PRO A 51 10.05 -13.37 -6.13
C PRO A 51 10.84 -12.98 -7.38
N SER A 52 11.15 -13.98 -8.21
CA SER A 52 11.74 -13.76 -9.53
C SER A 52 10.71 -13.22 -10.53
N ILE A 53 11.18 -12.62 -11.64
CA ILE A 53 10.29 -12.14 -12.72
C ILE A 53 9.45 -13.29 -13.27
N ALA A 54 10.04 -14.47 -13.47
CA ALA A 54 9.32 -15.65 -13.96
C ALA A 54 8.16 -16.04 -13.04
N GLU A 55 8.37 -16.02 -11.72
CA GLU A 55 7.31 -16.31 -10.75
C GLU A 55 6.22 -15.24 -10.72
N ILE A 56 6.60 -13.96 -10.86
CA ILE A 56 5.66 -12.84 -10.94
C ILE A 56 4.77 -12.99 -12.17
N GLU A 57 5.37 -13.26 -13.34
CA GLU A 57 4.65 -13.36 -14.60
C GLU A 57 3.81 -14.63 -14.72
N ALA A 58 4.22 -15.72 -14.06
CA ALA A 58 3.46 -16.97 -13.98
C ALA A 58 2.29 -16.91 -12.98
N SER A 59 2.18 -15.87 -12.15
CA SER A 59 1.11 -15.79 -11.16
C SER A 59 -0.27 -15.61 -11.80
N THR A 60 -1.20 -16.48 -11.43
CA THR A 60 -2.60 -16.42 -11.83
C THR A 60 -3.49 -15.68 -10.82
N ASP A 61 -2.96 -15.33 -9.65
CA ASP A 61 -3.69 -14.59 -8.61
C ASP A 61 -3.59 -13.09 -8.87
N ILE A 62 -4.49 -12.59 -9.74
CA ILE A 62 -4.54 -11.19 -10.15
C ILE A 62 -5.45 -10.42 -9.18
N LEU A 63 -4.88 -9.43 -8.50
CA LEU A 63 -5.57 -8.58 -7.50
C LEU A 63 -6.23 -7.34 -8.11
N SER A 64 -5.90 -7.00 -9.36
CA SER A 64 -6.44 -5.88 -10.11
C SER A 64 -7.36 -6.33 -11.24
N ASP A 65 -7.98 -5.38 -11.94
CA ASP A 65 -8.67 -5.64 -13.20
C ASP A 65 -7.67 -6.15 -14.27
N PRO A 66 -7.86 -7.35 -14.84
CA PRO A 66 -6.96 -7.93 -15.84
C PRO A 66 -6.91 -7.15 -17.16
N SER A 67 -7.90 -6.29 -17.46
CA SER A 67 -7.95 -5.51 -18.69
C SER A 67 -7.01 -4.28 -18.67
N ARG A 68 -6.41 -3.98 -17.52
CA ARG A 68 -5.52 -2.81 -17.35
C ARG A 68 -4.11 -3.12 -17.85
N SER A 69 -3.47 -2.10 -18.43
CA SER A 69 -2.06 -2.15 -18.84
C SER A 69 -1.07 -2.30 -17.68
N VAL A 70 -1.54 -2.02 -16.46
CA VAL A 70 -0.82 -2.29 -15.21
C VAL A 70 -1.63 -3.27 -14.40
N LYS A 71 -1.01 -4.40 -14.06
CA LYS A 71 -1.61 -5.43 -13.22
C LYS A 71 -0.97 -5.45 -11.84
N VAL A 72 -1.72 -5.89 -10.85
CA VAL A 72 -1.21 -6.27 -9.53
C VAL A 72 -1.43 -7.76 -9.37
N VAL A 73 -0.37 -8.52 -9.12
CA VAL A 73 -0.43 -9.96 -8.88
C VAL A 73 0.00 -10.29 -7.47
N ARG A 74 -0.58 -11.32 -6.87
CA ARG A 74 -0.13 -11.87 -5.60
C ARG A 74 0.88 -12.98 -5.86
N VAL A 75 1.95 -13.03 -5.08
CA VAL A 75 3.00 -14.06 -5.20
C VAL A 75 3.35 -14.61 -3.82
N ARG A 76 3.35 -15.94 -3.69
CA ARG A 76 3.68 -16.69 -2.46
C ARG A 76 2.91 -16.22 -1.21
N GLU A 77 1.66 -15.79 -1.39
CA GLU A 77 0.78 -15.24 -0.36
C GLU A 77 1.23 -13.95 0.37
N ARG A 78 2.52 -13.64 0.30
CA ARG A 78 3.23 -12.60 1.05
C ARG A 78 3.43 -11.32 0.25
N PHE A 79 3.59 -11.42 -1.07
CA PHE A 79 3.91 -10.28 -1.92
C PHE A 79 2.72 -9.89 -2.79
N ALA A 80 2.51 -8.59 -2.93
CA ALA A 80 1.78 -8.02 -4.04
C ALA A 80 2.82 -7.38 -4.97
N VAL A 81 2.68 -7.57 -6.28
CA VAL A 81 3.61 -7.01 -7.26
C VAL A 81 2.83 -6.22 -8.29
N LYS A 82 3.07 -4.91 -8.34
CA LYS A 82 2.56 -4.05 -9.40
C LYS A 82 3.50 -4.14 -10.59
N VAL A 83 2.97 -4.49 -11.75
CA VAL A 83 3.76 -4.67 -12.98
C VAL A 83 3.08 -4.06 -14.20
N GLY A 84 3.85 -3.35 -15.01
CA GLY A 84 3.40 -2.76 -16.27
C GLY A 84 4.37 -1.70 -16.81
N THR A 85 4.16 -1.29 -18.06
CA THR A 85 5.02 -0.30 -18.75
C THR A 85 4.66 1.14 -18.41
N SER A 86 3.43 1.39 -17.97
CA SER A 86 2.91 2.73 -17.65
C SER A 86 2.95 3.07 -16.15
N ILE A 87 3.72 2.33 -15.35
CA ILE A 87 3.94 2.67 -13.93
C ILE A 87 4.89 3.87 -13.83
N ALA A 88 4.45 4.89 -13.09
CA ALA A 88 5.23 6.11 -12.89
C ALA A 88 6.60 5.80 -12.25
N PRO A 89 7.70 6.41 -12.74
CA PRO A 89 9.04 6.14 -12.23
C PRO A 89 9.19 6.33 -10.72
N LEU A 90 8.56 7.38 -10.18
CA LEU A 90 8.67 7.76 -8.77
C LEU A 90 7.65 7.08 -7.86
N GLU A 91 6.85 6.13 -8.34
CA GLU A 91 5.77 5.56 -7.51
C GLU A 91 6.31 4.84 -6.26
N ALA A 92 7.33 4.00 -6.40
CA ALA A 92 7.95 3.29 -5.29
C ALA A 92 8.67 4.26 -4.33
N GLU A 93 9.44 5.20 -4.88
CA GLU A 93 10.16 6.22 -4.11
C GLU A 93 9.21 7.12 -3.32
N ASN A 94 8.07 7.50 -3.91
CA ASN A 94 7.04 8.27 -3.23
C ASN A 94 6.43 7.48 -2.05
N MET A 95 6.16 6.18 -2.22
CA MET A 95 5.68 5.34 -1.12
C MET A 95 6.69 5.25 0.02
N GLN A 96 7.97 5.03 -0.30
CA GLN A 96 9.05 5.00 0.70
C GLN A 96 9.22 6.36 1.38
N PHE A 97 9.12 7.46 0.63
CA PHE A 97 9.19 8.81 1.17
C PHE A 97 8.05 9.09 2.15
N VAL A 98 6.80 8.77 1.79
CA VAL A 98 5.64 8.95 2.68
C VAL A 98 5.79 8.08 3.94
N ALA A 99 6.25 6.84 3.79
CA ALA A 99 6.49 5.93 4.93
C ALA A 99 7.56 6.48 5.90
N ALA A 100 8.60 7.13 5.39
CA ALA A 100 9.66 7.70 6.22
C ALA A 100 9.30 9.06 6.85
N ASN A 101 8.32 9.79 6.30
CA ASN A 101 8.05 11.19 6.66
C ASN A 101 6.64 11.43 7.22
N SER A 102 5.84 10.38 7.41
CA SER A 102 4.48 10.51 7.95
C SER A 102 4.11 9.34 8.85
N LYS A 103 3.02 9.50 9.61
CA LYS A 103 2.43 8.42 10.43
C LYS A 103 1.40 7.60 9.66
N ILE A 104 1.24 7.86 8.37
CA ILE A 104 0.27 7.15 7.55
C ILE A 104 0.80 5.75 7.32
N PRO A 105 -0.01 4.71 7.58
CA PRO A 105 0.38 3.36 7.22
C PRO A 105 0.47 3.25 5.69
N VAL A 106 1.69 3.04 5.19
CA VAL A 106 1.97 2.75 3.78
C VAL A 106 2.44 1.30 3.68
N ILE A 107 2.08 0.62 2.59
CA ILE A 107 2.54 -0.73 2.31
C ILE A 107 4.06 -0.70 2.14
N LYS A 108 4.77 -1.63 2.78
CA LYS A 108 6.23 -1.72 2.66
C LYS A 108 6.62 -2.14 1.25
N VAL A 109 7.45 -1.32 0.61
CA VAL A 109 8.12 -1.66 -0.65
C VAL A 109 9.41 -2.41 -0.32
N HIS A 110 9.58 -3.60 -0.89
CA HIS A 110 10.81 -4.38 -0.75
C HIS A 110 11.82 -4.08 -1.86
N ASP A 111 11.34 -3.90 -3.09
CA ASP A 111 12.18 -3.60 -4.24
C ASP A 111 11.37 -2.97 -5.37
N HIS A 112 12.05 -2.23 -6.26
CA HIS A 112 11.49 -1.77 -7.51
C HIS A 112 12.56 -1.67 -8.61
N PHE A 113 12.24 -2.15 -9.80
CA PHE A 113 13.17 -2.14 -10.93
C PHE A 113 12.43 -2.10 -12.27
N VAL A 114 13.18 -1.89 -13.35
CA VAL A 114 12.69 -1.99 -14.72
C VAL A 114 13.39 -3.17 -15.37
N ASP A 115 12.62 -4.06 -15.99
CA ASP A 115 13.18 -5.12 -16.82
C ASP A 115 13.70 -4.50 -18.14
N PRO A 116 15.00 -4.61 -18.46
CA PRO A 116 15.57 -4.02 -19.66
C PRO A 116 15.00 -4.61 -20.95
N GLU A 117 14.54 -5.87 -20.95
CA GLU A 117 14.04 -6.54 -22.15
C GLU A 117 12.62 -6.09 -22.49
N THR A 118 11.73 -6.09 -21.49
CA THR A 118 10.31 -5.78 -21.69
C THR A 118 9.94 -4.32 -21.40
N GLN A 119 10.85 -3.56 -20.80
CA GLN A 119 10.61 -2.20 -20.28
C GLN A 119 9.46 -2.13 -19.25
N LYS A 120 9.04 -3.27 -18.70
CA LYS A 120 8.06 -3.31 -17.60
C LYS A 120 8.74 -2.88 -16.31
N ARG A 121 8.04 -2.06 -15.54
CA ARG A 121 8.43 -1.74 -14.17
C ARG A 121 7.78 -2.74 -13.22
N TYR A 122 8.51 -3.11 -12.18
CA TYR A 122 8.06 -3.98 -11.11
C TYR A 122 8.18 -3.23 -9.79
N ILE A 123 7.14 -3.27 -8.96
CA ILE A 123 7.19 -2.79 -7.58
C ILE A 123 6.73 -3.94 -6.70
N ILE A 124 7.66 -4.51 -5.93
CA ILE A 124 7.44 -5.62 -5.02
C ILE A 124 7.12 -5.04 -3.64
N MET A 125 5.95 -5.38 -3.12
CA MET A 125 5.45 -4.83 -1.85
C MET A 125 4.79 -5.91 -1.00
N ASP A 126 4.58 -5.63 0.30
CA ASP A 126 3.80 -6.51 1.17
C ASP A 126 2.37 -6.70 0.62
N HIS A 127 1.89 -7.93 0.62
CA HIS A 127 0.47 -8.21 0.38
C HIS A 127 -0.31 -7.98 1.67
N VAL A 128 -1.20 -6.98 1.66
CA VAL A 128 -2.13 -6.72 2.76
C VAL A 128 -3.48 -7.38 2.46
N PRO A 129 -3.87 -8.44 3.20
CA PRO A 129 -5.18 -9.05 3.02
C PRO A 129 -6.27 -8.09 3.51
N GLY A 130 -7.36 -7.99 2.74
CA GLY A 130 -8.52 -7.23 3.16
C GLY A 130 -9.55 -7.05 2.06
N THR A 131 -10.66 -6.44 2.43
CA THR A 131 -11.80 -6.21 1.53
C THR A 131 -11.86 -4.76 1.13
N ASP A 132 -12.21 -4.53 -0.13
CA ASP A 132 -12.46 -3.20 -0.67
C ASP A 132 -13.49 -2.45 0.19
N LEU A 133 -13.15 -1.22 0.60
CA LEU A 133 -14.05 -0.39 1.40
C LEU A 133 -15.37 -0.12 0.68
N GLN A 134 -15.43 -0.02 -0.65
CA GLN A 134 -16.67 0.16 -1.41
C GLN A 134 -17.64 -1.01 -1.16
N LYS A 135 -17.12 -2.24 -1.10
CA LYS A 135 -17.91 -3.45 -0.82
C LYS A 135 -18.32 -3.52 0.65
N LEU A 136 -17.41 -3.12 1.55
CA LEU A 136 -17.61 -3.24 3.00
C LEU A 136 -18.51 -2.12 3.56
N ALA A 137 -18.40 -0.90 3.03
CA ALA A 137 -19.02 0.31 3.57
C ALA A 137 -20.53 0.20 3.85
N PRO A 138 -21.37 -0.41 2.99
CA PRO A 138 -22.79 -0.59 3.27
C PRO A 138 -23.05 -1.43 4.53
N SER A 139 -22.21 -2.44 4.77
CA SER A 139 -22.36 -3.41 5.87
C SER A 139 -21.73 -2.98 7.20
N LEU A 140 -20.97 -1.88 7.20
CA LEU A 140 -20.29 -1.41 8.41
C LEU A 140 -21.30 -0.87 9.45
N PRO A 141 -21.16 -1.27 10.73
CA PRO A 141 -21.85 -0.61 11.83
C PRO A 141 -21.48 0.88 11.95
N GLU A 142 -22.36 1.69 12.52
CA GLU A 142 -22.20 3.15 12.57
C GLU A 142 -20.91 3.60 13.29
N ASN A 143 -20.53 2.93 14.38
CA ASN A 143 -19.27 3.20 15.07
C ASN A 143 -18.03 2.90 14.21
N GLN A 144 -18.09 1.84 13.39
CA GLN A 144 -17.01 1.50 12.45
C GLN A 144 -16.98 2.47 11.27
N LYS A 145 -18.13 2.88 10.73
CA LYS A 145 -18.23 3.93 9.70
C LYS A 145 -17.57 5.23 10.18
N LYS A 146 -17.90 5.70 11.39
CA LYS A 146 -17.28 6.89 11.99
C LYS A 146 -15.75 6.75 12.10
N THR A 147 -15.29 5.59 12.55
CA THR A 147 -13.86 5.30 12.69
C THR A 147 -13.14 5.30 11.33
N VAL A 148 -13.71 4.65 10.32
CA VAL A 148 -13.17 4.61 8.96
C VAL A 148 -13.15 6.01 8.34
N SER A 149 -14.25 6.75 8.42
CA SER A 149 -14.35 8.12 7.90
C SER A 149 -13.33 9.05 8.57
N LYS A 150 -13.13 8.93 9.89
CA LYS A 150 -12.11 9.68 10.61
C LYS A 150 -10.72 9.38 10.06
N ARG A 151 -10.34 8.10 9.90
CA ARG A 151 -9.03 7.72 9.35
C ARG A 151 -8.82 8.21 7.91
N ILE A 152 -9.84 8.10 7.07
CA ILE A 152 -9.79 8.61 5.68
C ILE A 152 -9.59 10.12 5.64
N ARG A 153 -10.16 10.86 6.60
CA ARG A 153 -9.96 12.31 6.71
C ARG A 153 -8.56 12.64 7.24
N GLU A 154 -8.07 11.93 8.24
CA GLU A 154 -6.78 12.17 8.87
C GLU A 154 -5.59 11.87 7.93
N ALA A 155 -5.69 10.86 7.06
CA ALA A 155 -4.62 10.49 6.14
C ALA A 155 -4.18 11.65 5.20
N PRO A 156 -5.06 12.30 4.41
CA PRO A 156 -4.65 13.43 3.59
C PRO A 156 -4.22 14.64 4.40
N ASP A 157 -4.73 14.83 5.63
CA ASP A 157 -4.25 15.89 6.52
C ASP A 157 -2.79 15.63 6.94
N GLU A 158 -2.42 14.39 7.23
CA GLU A 158 -1.04 13.99 7.47
C GLU A 158 -0.16 14.12 6.21
N LEU A 159 -0.66 13.75 5.03
CA LEU A 159 0.10 13.91 3.77
C LEU A 159 0.45 15.37 3.51
N ARG A 160 -0.49 16.29 3.74
CA ARG A 160 -0.28 17.73 3.54
C ARG A 160 0.70 18.34 4.53
N ARG A 161 1.00 17.67 5.65
CA ARG A 161 2.01 18.10 6.63
C ARG A 161 3.42 17.71 6.22
N ILE A 162 3.60 16.79 5.28
CA ILE A 162 4.92 16.39 4.81
C ILE A 162 5.56 17.59 4.07
N PRO A 163 6.75 18.05 4.47
CA PRO A 163 7.44 19.13 3.77
C PRO A 163 7.67 18.77 2.30
N SER A 164 7.42 19.72 1.39
CA SER A 164 7.73 19.50 -0.01
C SER A 164 9.25 19.40 -0.17
N LYS A 165 9.73 18.33 -0.81
CA LYS A 165 11.16 18.13 -1.08
C LYS A 165 11.70 19.05 -2.19
N GLY A 166 10.88 19.94 -2.76
CA GLY A 166 11.25 20.75 -3.92
C GLY A 166 11.48 19.95 -5.22
N ILE A 167 11.43 18.62 -5.17
CA ILE A 167 11.55 17.74 -6.34
C ILE A 167 10.15 17.58 -6.95
N LEU A 168 9.77 18.55 -7.79
CA LEU A 168 8.68 18.39 -8.74
C LEU A 168 9.29 17.86 -10.04
N GLY A 169 8.62 16.87 -10.63
CA GLY A 169 9.12 16.04 -11.72
C GLY A 169 9.76 16.80 -12.87
N THR A 170 10.95 16.35 -13.24
CA THR A 170 11.62 16.63 -14.51
C THR A 170 11.26 15.56 -15.53
#